data_AF-A0A139NL54-F1
#
_entry.id   AF-A0A139NL54-F1
#
_cell.length_a   1.000
_cell.length_b   1.000
_cell.length_c   1.000
_cell.angle_alpha   90.00
_cell.angle_beta   90.00
_cell.angle_gamma   90.00
#
_symmetry.space_group_name_H-M   'P 1'
#
loop_
_entity.id
_entity.type
_entity.pdbx_description
1 polymer ?
#
loop_
_entity_poly.entity_id
_entity_poly.type
_entity_poly.pdbx_seq_one_letter_code
_entity_poly.pdbx_strand_id
1 'polypeptide(L)' 'MGKRLYDIELMKIELAKIYEAGLIDRQVFMQAELVLRREHRLEMEREHGEKTSGD' A
#
# COMPACT_ATOMS: atom_id res chain seq x y z
N MET A 1 9.41 -1.27 13.35
CA MET A 1 7.99 -1.35 12.93
C MET A 1 7.34 -0.04 13.32
N GLY A 2 6.85 0.76 12.38
CA GLY A 2 6.30 2.08 12.73
C GLY A 2 6.23 3.15 11.64
N LYS A 3 6.37 2.81 10.35
CA LYS A 3 6.00 3.74 9.28
C LYS A 3 4.90 3.13 8.44
N ARG A 4 3.84 3.90 8.23
CA ARG A 4 2.66 3.52 7.45
C ARG A 4 3.03 3.07 6.03
N LEU A 5 4.13 3.59 5.47
CA LEU A 5 4.67 3.15 4.18
C LEU A 5 5.05 1.66 4.19
N TYR A 6 5.72 1.17 5.23
CA TYR A 6 6.08 -0.24 5.35
C TYR A 6 4.86 -1.14 5.52
N ASP A 7 3.86 -0.67 6.27
CA ASP A 7 2.61 -1.42 6.46
C ASP A 7 1.88 -1.59 5.12
N ILE A 8 1.84 -0.54 4.29
CA ILE A 8 1.26 -0.60 2.94
C ILE A 8 2.02 -1.57 2.04
N GLU A 9 3.36 -1.58 2.10
CA GLU A 9 4.18 -2.54 1.34
C GLU A 9 3.94 -3.99 1.78
N LEU A 10 3.81 -4.23 3.09
CA LEU A 10 3.47 -5.56 3.62
C LEU A 10 2.08 -5.99 3.15
N MET A 11 1.09 -5.09 3.21
CA MET A 11 -0.28 -5.36 2.74
C MET A 11 -0.32 -5.72 1.25
N LYS A 12 0.53 -5.13 0.40
CA LYS A 12 0.62 -5.51 -1.02
C LYS A 12 1.11 -6.95 -1.19
N ILE A 13 2.10 -7.37 -0.40
CA ILE A 13 2.62 -8.74 -0.40
C ILE A 13 1.54 -9.72 0.07
N GLU A 14 0.82 -9.38 1.12
CA GLU A 14 -0.27 -10.22 1.65
C GLU A 14 -1.43 -10.33 0.67
N LEU A 15 -1.83 -9.22 0.02
CA LEU A 15 -2.87 -9.22 -1.01
C LEU A 15 -2.52 -10.14 -2.19
N ALA A 16 -1.25 -10.12 -2.64
CA ALA A 16 -0.77 -11.02 -3.68
C ALA A 16 -0.88 -12.49 -3.24
N LYS A 17 -0.45 -12.83 -2.02
CA LYS A 17 -0.56 -14.19 -1.47
C LYS A 17 -2.01 -14.67 -1.35
N ILE A 18 -2.94 -13.79 -0.95
CA ILE A 18 -4.37 -14.11 -0.85
C ILE A 18 -4.95 -14.41 -2.23
N TYR A 19 -4.57 -13.65 -3.25
CA TYR A 19 -4.98 -13.90 -4.63
C TYR A 19 -4.37 -15.19 -5.20
N GLU A 20 -3.07 -15.41 -4.99
CA GLU A 20 -2.37 -16.65 -5.40
C GLU A 20 -2.95 -17.91 -4.74
N ALA A 21 -3.41 -17.80 -3.50
CA ALA A 21 -4.11 -18.87 -2.79
C ALA A 21 -5.56 -19.10 -3.29
N GLY A 22 -6.06 -18.29 -4.22
CA GLY A 22 -7.41 -18.39 -4.77
C GLY A 22 -8.52 -17.97 -3.80
N LEU A 23 -8.18 -17.23 -2.72
CA LEU A 23 -9.14 -16.81 -1.70
C LEU A 23 -9.98 -15.59 -2.14
N ILE A 24 -9.49 -14.84 -3.13
CA ILE A 24 -10.21 -13.72 -3.75
C ILE A 24 -10.12 -13.83 -5.27
N ASP A 25 -11.13 -13.33 -5.97
CA ASP A 25 -11.12 -13.28 -7.42
C ASP A 25 -10.25 -12.12 -7.95
N ARG A 26 -10.01 -12.14 -9.27
CA ARG A 26 -9.21 -11.13 -9.96
C ARG A 26 -9.79 -9.73 -9.86
N GLN A 27 -11.12 -9.59 -9.82
CA GLN A 27 -11.77 -8.29 -9.76
C GLN A 27 -11.55 -7.63 -8.40
N VAL A 28 -11.67 -8.40 -7.32
CA VAL A 28 -11.37 -7.98 -5.95
C VAL A 28 -9.89 -7.63 -5.80
N PHE A 29 -8.99 -8.49 -6.31
CA PHE A 29 -7.55 -8.23 -6.29
C PHE A 29 -7.19 -6.89 -6.96
N MET A 30 -7.68 -6.66 -8.19
CA MET A 30 -7.38 -5.43 -8.92
C MET A 30 -7.90 -4.17 -8.20
N GLN A 31 -9.10 -4.22 -7.63
CA GLN A 31 -9.66 -3.08 -6.89
C GLN A 31 -8.82 -2.77 -5.65
N ALA A 32 -8.45 -3.79 -4.87
CA ALA A 32 -7.62 -3.63 -3.68
C ALA A 32 -6.22 -3.12 -4.04
N GLU A 33 -5.62 -3.62 -5.12
CA GLU A 33 -4.31 -3.17 -5.61
C GLU A 33 -4.32 -1.67 -5.96
N LEU A 34 -5.36 -1.19 -6.64
CA LEU A 34 -5.52 0.22 -7.00
C LEU A 34 -5.60 1.12 -5.75
N VAL A 35 -6.33 0.68 -4.72
CA VAL A 35 -6.41 1.39 -3.44
C VAL A 35 -5.04 1.46 -2.77
N LEU A 36 -4.33 0.33 -2.66
CA LEU A 36 -3.00 0.29 -2.04
C LEU A 36 -1.97 1.14 -2.80
N ARG A 37 -2.03 1.18 -4.14
CA ARG A 37 -1.19 2.07 -4.96
C ARG A 37 -1.47 3.55 -4.68
N ARG A 38 -2.74 3.93 -4.52
CA ARG A 38 -3.14 5.30 -4.16
C ARG A 38 -2.65 5.68 -2.77
N GLU A 39 -2.88 4.83 -1.77
CA GLU A 39 -2.47 5.10 -0.40
C GLU A 39 -0.95 5.18 -0.26
N HIS A 40 -0.20 4.30 -0.94
CA HIS A 40 1.26 4.37 -0.98
C HIS A 40 1.74 5.72 -1.52
N ARG A 41 1.15 6.20 -2.62
CA ARG A 41 1.52 7.51 -3.19
C ARG A 41 1.24 8.66 -2.22
N LEU A 42 0.07 8.67 -1.58
CA LEU A 42 -0.29 9.71 -0.62
C LEU A 42 0.61 9.70 0.62
N GLU A 43 0.98 8.51 1.11
CA GLU A 43 1.90 8.40 2.24
C GLU A 43 3.32 8.87 1.87
N MET A 44 3.78 8.54 0.66
CA MET A 44 5.04 9.08 0.14
C MET A 44 4.99 10.62 0.08
N GLU A 45 3.95 11.20 -0.52
CA GLU A 45 3.79 12.66 -0.60
C GLU A 45 3.80 13.31 0.79
N ARG A 46 3.13 12.68 1.78
CA ARG A 46 3.14 13.12 3.18
C ARG A 46 4.55 13.10 3.78
N GLU A 47 5.26 11.97 3.68
CA GLU A 47 6.63 11.86 4.22
C GLU A 47 7.59 12.87 3.55
N HIS A 48 7.40 13.20 2.27
CA HIS A 48 8.21 14.19 1.58
C HIS A 48 7.85 15.63 2.00
N GLY A 49 6.56 15.96 2.14
CA GLY A 49 6.12 17.29 2.59
C GLY A 49 6.45 17.59 4.06
N GLU A 50 6.48 16.56 4.91
CA GLU A 50 6.94 16.67 6.30
C GLU A 50 8.45 16.94 6.36
N LYS A 51 9.26 16.35 5.46
CA LYS A 51 10.71 16.61 5.40
C LYS A 51 11.05 18.03 4.94
N THR A 52 10.30 18.62 4.03
CA THR A 52 10.60 19.98 3.54
C THR A 52 10.16 21.10 4.49
N SER A 53 9.38 20.78 5.52
CA SER A 53 8.86 21.78 6.50
C SER A 53 9.63 21.76 7.82
N GLY A 54 10.62 20.89 7.97
CA GLY A 54 11.38 20.66 9.21
C GLY A 54 12.88 20.96 9.13
N ASP A 55 13.38 21.49 8.00
CA ASP A 55 14.78 21.88 7.78
C ASP A 55 14.98 23.41 7.84
#